data_AF-A0AA35WIK3-F1
#
_entry.id   AF-A0AA35WIK3-F1
#
_cell.length_a   1.000
_cell.length_b   1.000
_cell.length_c   1.000
_cell.angle_alpha   90.00
_cell.angle_beta   90.00
_cell.angle_gamma   90.00
#
_symmetry.space_group_name_H-M   'P 1'
#
loop_
_entity.id
_entity.type
_entity.pdbx_description
1 polymer ?
#
loop_
_entity_poly.entity_id
_entity_poly.type
_entity_poly.pdbx_seq_one_letter_code
_entity_poly.pdbx_strand_id
1 'polypeptide(L)'
;MISEVPMPSPPLPSLFSLVEAVHAPFCQLLVRYPNLEQQSLTHTLKDMQLYTAAPEDTVSSLSSSIPKVLHSAAQALERCVQLTEGWGTAGLVRALEAFFTQYLSKLSSTVNSLRGSCGLGTRAGGGGASRGEDWAYLQVAFALIQCCGELLLRSEGLNMQVSDCLSSRAASLTSPADQSNPFGLYDYLLVYHPEEHTATMELLTAVEKGGSGGHQLLVRTNKLIHSLNAQAHTFAFDLLFLKLKQKLSNFPKLKVWETGVVSPLESPRALTDDLPSFTLSPLPYITEIGDYLLTLPQQLEPFTSQESPALSAALKQSHLPFPPTDGVAADEREGEEHPSDAWLGAVARGTMSTYMTNILQIPSLSQQAATQLATDISYLCNVLAALGQSPIKQLTQLESLIKATRDE
;
A
#
# COMPACT_ATOMS: atom_id res chain seq x y z
N MET A 1 -31.40 8.52 -63.32
CA MET A 1 -30.65 7.25 -63.24
C MET A 1 -30.12 7.13 -61.84
N ILE A 2 -30.89 6.47 -60.97
CA ILE A 2 -30.49 6.15 -59.59
C ILE A 2 -29.73 4.83 -59.71
N SER A 3 -28.43 4.87 -59.42
CA SER A 3 -27.58 3.68 -59.40
C SER A 3 -27.89 2.90 -58.13
N GLU A 4 -28.57 1.76 -58.26
CA GLU A 4 -28.76 0.82 -57.15
C GLU A 4 -27.38 0.28 -56.73
N VAL A 5 -27.04 0.49 -55.46
CA VAL A 5 -25.92 -0.19 -54.79
C VAL A 5 -26.39 -1.61 -54.48
N PRO A 6 -25.68 -2.67 -54.93
CA PRO A 6 -26.12 -4.03 -54.69
C PRO A 6 -25.96 -4.38 -53.20
N MET A 7 -27.04 -4.87 -52.60
CA MET A 7 -27.02 -5.47 -51.26
C MET A 7 -26.09 -6.70 -51.24
N PRO A 8 -25.28 -6.91 -50.19
CA PRO A 8 -24.46 -8.10 -50.08
C PRO A 8 -25.36 -9.35 -49.97
N SER A 9 -25.07 -10.34 -50.82
CA SER A 9 -25.72 -11.66 -50.81
C SER A 9 -25.47 -12.38 -49.47
N PRO A 10 -26.48 -13.04 -48.87
CA PRO A 10 -26.26 -13.83 -47.66
C PRO A 10 -25.27 -14.99 -47.95
N PRO A 11 -24.38 -15.34 -47.00
CA PRO A 11 -23.47 -16.45 -47.18
C PRO A 11 -24.24 -17.75 -47.41
N LEU A 12 -23.77 -18.56 -48.36
CA LEU A 12 -24.38 -19.84 -48.74
C LEU A 12 -24.46 -20.78 -47.51
N PRO A 13 -25.60 -21.44 -47.21
CA PRO A 13 -25.77 -22.34 -46.06
C PRO A 13 -24.72 -23.47 -45.95
N SER A 14 -24.13 -23.86 -47.09
CA SER A 14 -23.04 -24.85 -47.18
C SER A 14 -21.70 -24.34 -46.63
N LEU A 15 -21.49 -23.02 -46.61
CA LEU A 15 -20.26 -22.41 -46.09
C LEU A 15 -20.27 -22.40 -44.56
N PHE A 16 -21.41 -22.07 -43.95
CA PHE A 16 -21.55 -22.08 -42.49
C PHE A 16 -21.37 -23.49 -41.91
N SER A 17 -21.99 -24.50 -42.54
CA SER A 17 -21.81 -25.91 -42.14
C SER A 17 -20.38 -26.40 -42.30
N LEU A 18 -19.63 -25.92 -43.31
CA LEU A 18 -18.21 -26.21 -43.44
C LEU A 18 -17.37 -25.55 -42.35
N VAL A 19 -17.62 -24.27 -42.04
CA VAL A 19 -16.93 -23.54 -40.96
C VAL A 19 -17.16 -24.24 -39.61
N GLU A 20 -18.41 -24.60 -39.31
CA GLU A 20 -18.77 -25.34 -38.11
C GLU A 20 -18.07 -26.70 -38.05
N ALA A 21 -18.06 -27.47 -39.14
CA ALA A 21 -17.39 -28.78 -39.19
C ALA A 21 -15.87 -28.69 -38.97
N VAL A 22 -15.22 -27.63 -39.46
CA VAL A 22 -13.78 -27.39 -39.27
C VAL A 22 -13.46 -26.99 -37.83
N HIS A 23 -14.31 -26.18 -37.19
CA HIS A 23 -14.10 -25.70 -35.81
C HIS A 23 -14.55 -26.69 -34.74
N ALA A 24 -15.52 -27.56 -35.02
CA ALA A 24 -16.11 -28.49 -34.06
C ALA A 24 -15.09 -29.31 -33.22
N PRO A 25 -13.99 -29.85 -33.77
CA PRO A 25 -13.00 -30.59 -32.98
C PRO A 25 -12.29 -29.72 -31.94
N PHE A 26 -12.14 -28.42 -32.22
CA PHE A 26 -11.42 -27.47 -31.37
C PHE A 26 -12.35 -26.79 -30.35
N CYS A 27 -13.64 -26.71 -30.62
CA CYS A 27 -14.61 -26.03 -29.76
C CYS A 27 -14.59 -26.52 -28.31
N GLN A 28 -14.46 -27.83 -28.08
CA GLN A 28 -14.37 -28.38 -26.72
C GLN A 28 -13.13 -27.89 -25.95
N LEU A 29 -12.03 -27.58 -26.65
CA LEU A 29 -10.83 -27.01 -26.07
C LEU A 29 -10.99 -25.50 -25.84
N LEU A 30 -11.55 -24.79 -26.81
CA LEU A 30 -11.78 -23.34 -26.74
C LEU A 30 -12.73 -22.96 -25.61
N VAL A 31 -13.80 -23.73 -25.42
CA VAL A 31 -14.72 -23.58 -24.28
C VAL A 31 -14.01 -23.73 -22.93
N ARG A 32 -13.04 -24.65 -22.84
CA ARG A 32 -12.27 -24.90 -21.61
C ARG A 32 -11.09 -23.94 -21.45
N TYR A 33 -10.83 -23.08 -22.43
CA TYR A 33 -9.67 -22.20 -22.45
C TYR A 33 -9.51 -21.36 -21.17
N PRO A 34 -10.55 -20.67 -20.65
CA PRO A 34 -10.39 -19.85 -19.44
C PRO A 34 -9.87 -20.66 -18.23
N ASN A 35 -10.36 -21.89 -18.08
CA ASN A 35 -9.93 -22.78 -17.00
C ASN A 35 -8.49 -23.26 -17.19
N LEU A 36 -8.10 -23.60 -18.43
CA LEU A 36 -6.74 -24.03 -18.77
C LEU A 36 -5.74 -22.88 -18.56
N GLU A 37 -6.10 -21.66 -18.98
CA GLU A 37 -5.27 -20.48 -18.83
C GLU A 37 -5.11 -20.11 -17.35
N GLN A 38 -6.19 -20.18 -16.56
CA GLN A 38 -6.11 -19.97 -15.11
C GLN A 38 -5.20 -21.00 -14.43
N GLN A 39 -5.27 -22.27 -14.82
CA GLN A 39 -4.40 -23.32 -14.28
C GLN A 39 -2.94 -23.09 -14.64
N SER A 40 -2.67 -22.69 -15.89
CA SER A 40 -1.33 -22.32 -16.37
C SER A 40 -0.75 -21.16 -15.57
N LEU A 41 -1.51 -20.06 -15.43
CA LEU A 41 -1.13 -18.90 -14.62
C LEU A 41 -0.92 -19.25 -13.15
N THR A 42 -1.78 -20.10 -12.58
CA THR A 42 -1.61 -20.56 -11.19
C THR A 42 -0.33 -21.39 -11.02
N HIS A 43 0.03 -22.19 -12.04
CA HIS A 43 1.25 -22.98 -12.02
C HIS A 43 2.50 -22.10 -11.98
N THR A 44 2.54 -20.98 -12.72
CA THR A 44 3.71 -20.06 -12.70
C THR A 44 3.97 -19.46 -11.32
N LEU A 45 2.94 -19.36 -10.48
CA LEU A 45 3.08 -18.90 -9.11
C LEU A 45 3.61 -19.96 -8.16
N LYS A 46 3.41 -21.27 -8.40
CA LYS A 46 3.68 -22.32 -7.39
C LYS A 46 5.12 -22.28 -6.86
N ASP A 47 6.09 -22.17 -7.77
CA ASP A 47 7.51 -22.21 -7.45
C ASP A 47 8.07 -20.83 -7.03
N MET A 48 7.22 -19.79 -7.04
CA MET A 48 7.62 -18.44 -6.65
C MET A 48 7.69 -18.33 -5.13
N GLN A 49 8.92 -18.27 -4.62
CA GLN A 49 9.24 -17.94 -3.23
C GLN A 49 9.50 -16.43 -3.11
N LEU A 50 8.70 -15.77 -2.27
CA LEU A 50 8.79 -14.32 -2.04
C LEU A 50 9.45 -13.96 -0.72
N TYR A 51 9.47 -14.88 0.24
CA TYR A 51 10.02 -14.69 1.58
C TYR A 51 11.21 -15.61 1.78
N THR A 52 12.30 -15.03 2.27
CA THR A 52 13.49 -15.74 2.73
C THR A 52 13.87 -15.21 4.12
N ALA A 53 14.63 -15.98 4.89
CA ALA A 53 15.05 -15.54 6.23
C ALA A 53 15.97 -14.30 6.18
N ALA A 54 16.71 -14.10 5.09
CA ALA A 54 17.57 -12.95 4.89
C ALA A 54 16.77 -11.79 4.25
N PRO A 55 16.80 -10.58 4.83
CA PRO A 55 16.04 -9.43 4.33
C PRO A 55 16.50 -9.01 2.92
N GLU A 56 17.81 -9.05 2.64
CA GLU A 56 18.37 -8.69 1.33
C GLU A 56 17.86 -9.62 0.21
N ASP A 57 17.83 -10.93 0.48
CA ASP A 57 17.28 -11.93 -0.44
C ASP A 57 15.77 -11.77 -0.63
N THR A 58 15.06 -11.31 0.41
CA THR A 58 13.63 -11.00 0.30
C THR A 58 13.41 -9.81 -0.63
N VAL A 59 14.23 -8.75 -0.52
CA VAL A 59 14.16 -7.60 -1.45
C VAL A 59 14.38 -8.05 -2.89
N SER A 60 15.41 -8.86 -3.16
CA SER A 60 15.71 -9.32 -4.52
C SER A 60 14.61 -10.24 -5.08
N SER A 61 14.03 -11.10 -4.23
CA SER A 61 12.90 -11.97 -4.57
C SER A 61 11.65 -11.16 -4.92
N LEU A 62 11.32 -10.13 -4.12
CA LEU A 62 10.19 -9.24 -4.37
C LEU A 62 10.36 -8.47 -5.69
N SER A 63 11.49 -7.80 -5.89
CA SER A 63 11.77 -7.01 -7.09
C SER A 63 11.79 -7.85 -8.38
N SER A 64 12.29 -9.09 -8.31
CA SER A 64 12.31 -9.98 -9.48
C SER A 64 10.97 -10.69 -9.75
N SER A 65 10.03 -10.68 -8.80
CA SER A 65 8.74 -11.36 -8.94
C SER A 65 7.76 -10.60 -9.83
N ILE A 66 7.69 -9.26 -9.70
CA ILE A 66 6.71 -8.44 -10.42
C ILE A 66 6.86 -8.56 -11.94
N PRO A 67 8.07 -8.43 -12.54
CA PRO A 67 8.22 -8.56 -13.99
C PRO A 67 7.77 -9.93 -14.50
N LYS A 68 8.00 -11.01 -13.74
CA LYS A 68 7.59 -12.37 -14.10
C LYS A 68 6.07 -12.52 -14.11
N VAL A 69 5.40 -11.98 -13.10
CA VAL A 69 3.93 -12.00 -12.97
C VAL A 69 3.28 -11.21 -14.10
N LEU A 70 3.76 -9.99 -14.36
CA LEU A 70 3.23 -9.13 -15.42
C LEU A 70 3.50 -9.70 -16.81
N HIS A 71 4.70 -10.25 -17.04
CA HIS A 71 5.01 -10.94 -18.29
C HIS A 71 4.08 -12.13 -18.53
N SER A 72 3.80 -12.93 -17.48
CA SER A 72 2.86 -14.05 -17.57
C SER A 72 1.45 -13.59 -17.93
N ALA A 73 0.99 -12.47 -17.37
CA ALA A 73 -0.30 -11.87 -17.69
C ALA A 73 -0.37 -11.35 -19.13
N ALA A 74 0.68 -10.67 -19.62
CA ALA A 74 0.75 -10.20 -21.00
C ALA A 74 0.74 -11.36 -22.01
N GLN A 75 1.50 -12.43 -21.74
CA GLN A 75 1.48 -13.62 -22.58
C GLN A 75 0.12 -14.33 -22.56
N ALA A 76 -0.60 -14.31 -21.44
CA ALA A 76 -1.95 -14.88 -21.37
C ALA A 76 -2.96 -14.11 -22.24
N LEU A 77 -2.81 -12.78 -22.32
CA LEU A 77 -3.57 -11.96 -23.27
C LEU A 77 -3.24 -12.32 -24.72
N GLU A 78 -1.96 -12.42 -25.06
CA GLU A 78 -1.53 -12.81 -26.41
C GLU A 78 -2.09 -14.18 -26.83
N ARG A 79 -1.96 -15.20 -25.95
CA ARG A 79 -2.53 -16.54 -26.19
C ARG A 79 -4.05 -16.51 -26.35
N CYS A 80 -4.74 -15.70 -25.55
CA CYS A 80 -6.19 -15.58 -25.61
C CYS A 80 -6.63 -15.06 -26.97
N VAL A 81 -5.94 -14.04 -27.47
CA VAL A 81 -6.22 -13.43 -28.76
C VAL A 81 -5.97 -14.41 -29.90
N GLN A 82 -4.83 -15.11 -29.86
CA GLN A 82 -4.41 -16.06 -30.90
C GLN A 82 -5.30 -17.31 -30.98
N LEU A 83 -5.80 -17.80 -29.84
CA LEU A 83 -6.56 -19.06 -29.79
C LEU A 83 -8.06 -18.86 -29.88
N THR A 84 -8.59 -17.81 -29.25
CA THR A 84 -10.05 -17.63 -29.09
C THR A 84 -10.63 -16.57 -30.00
N GLU A 85 -9.80 -15.90 -30.79
CA GLU A 85 -10.21 -14.76 -31.59
C GLU A 85 -10.98 -13.70 -30.78
N GLY A 86 -10.58 -13.51 -29.51
CA GLY A 86 -11.12 -12.46 -28.64
C GLY A 86 -12.39 -12.87 -27.89
N TRP A 87 -13.05 -13.95 -28.28
CA TRP A 87 -14.22 -14.47 -27.58
C TRP A 87 -13.92 -14.90 -26.14
N GLY A 88 -12.71 -15.40 -25.87
CA GLY A 88 -12.30 -15.86 -24.55
C GLY A 88 -11.89 -14.74 -23.57
N THR A 89 -11.98 -13.47 -23.96
CA THR A 89 -11.48 -12.33 -23.19
C THR A 89 -12.17 -12.14 -21.83
N ALA A 90 -13.49 -12.31 -21.74
CA ALA A 90 -14.19 -12.25 -20.45
C ALA A 90 -13.72 -13.34 -19.48
N GLY A 91 -13.49 -14.55 -20.00
CA GLY A 91 -12.90 -15.66 -19.25
C GLY A 91 -11.45 -15.37 -18.83
N LEU A 92 -10.65 -14.77 -19.71
CA LEU A 92 -9.28 -14.34 -19.41
C LEU A 92 -9.24 -13.30 -18.28
N VAL A 93 -10.12 -12.28 -18.30
CA VAL A 93 -10.16 -11.26 -17.23
C VAL A 93 -10.40 -11.92 -15.87
N ARG A 94 -11.32 -12.89 -15.79
CA ARG A 94 -11.55 -13.68 -14.56
C ARG A 94 -10.33 -14.51 -14.16
N ALA A 95 -9.66 -15.14 -15.12
CA ALA A 95 -8.43 -15.90 -14.86
C ALA A 95 -7.30 -14.99 -14.34
N LEU A 96 -7.15 -13.79 -14.88
CA LEU A 96 -6.20 -12.77 -14.43
C LEU A 96 -6.52 -12.28 -13.02
N GLU A 97 -7.79 -12.00 -12.70
CA GLU A 97 -8.18 -11.64 -11.32
C GLU A 97 -7.83 -12.75 -10.32
N ALA A 98 -8.10 -14.02 -10.66
CA ALA A 98 -7.75 -15.15 -9.81
C ALA A 98 -6.23 -15.30 -9.63
N PHE A 99 -5.46 -15.09 -10.71
CA PHE A 99 -4.00 -15.11 -10.71
C PHE A 99 -3.40 -14.01 -9.82
N PHE A 100 -3.80 -12.76 -10.02
CA PHE A 100 -3.33 -11.65 -9.18
C PHE A 100 -3.77 -11.78 -7.73
N THR A 101 -4.98 -12.28 -7.47
CA THR A 101 -5.44 -12.55 -6.10
C THR A 101 -4.49 -13.52 -5.38
N GLN A 102 -4.08 -14.60 -6.04
CA GLN A 102 -3.13 -15.56 -5.47
C GLN A 102 -1.76 -14.94 -5.24
N TYR A 103 -1.23 -14.19 -6.21
CA TYR A 103 0.05 -13.51 -6.06
C TYR A 103 0.06 -12.48 -4.92
N LEU A 104 -0.97 -11.62 -4.85
CA LEU A 104 -1.12 -10.62 -3.80
C LEU A 104 -1.31 -11.27 -2.41
N SER A 105 -1.97 -12.43 -2.34
CA SER A 105 -2.07 -13.19 -1.09
C SER A 105 -0.71 -13.71 -0.59
N LYS A 106 0.18 -14.10 -1.51
CA LYS A 106 1.57 -14.46 -1.17
C LYS A 106 2.33 -13.25 -0.65
N LEU A 107 2.21 -12.10 -1.31
CA LEU A 107 2.83 -10.85 -0.84
C LEU A 107 2.33 -10.45 0.55
N SER A 108 1.02 -10.48 0.80
CA SER A 108 0.46 -10.17 2.12
C SER A 108 0.95 -11.16 3.18
N SER A 109 1.08 -12.45 2.85
CA SER A 109 1.65 -13.46 3.74
C SER A 109 3.13 -13.19 4.06
N THR A 110 3.90 -12.70 3.09
CA THR A 110 5.28 -12.23 3.30
C THR A 110 5.33 -11.05 4.27
N VAL A 111 4.46 -10.05 4.12
CA VAL A 111 4.36 -8.91 5.07
C VAL A 111 4.05 -9.41 6.49
N ASN A 112 3.11 -10.33 6.64
CA ASN A 112 2.73 -10.88 7.95
C ASN A 112 3.88 -11.69 8.58
N SER A 113 4.63 -12.46 7.78
CA SER A 113 5.78 -13.22 8.24
C SER A 113 6.90 -12.30 8.72
N LEU A 114 7.21 -11.24 7.95
CA LEU A 114 8.18 -10.21 8.32
C LEU A 114 7.80 -9.48 9.61
N ARG A 115 6.51 -9.11 9.75
CA ARG A 115 5.97 -8.52 10.99
C ARG A 115 6.17 -9.43 12.20
N GLY A 116 5.97 -10.75 12.03
CA GLY A 116 6.26 -11.75 13.05
C GLY A 116 7.73 -11.75 13.46
N SER A 117 8.64 -11.79 12.47
CA SER A 117 10.10 -11.78 12.70
C SER A 117 10.61 -10.50 13.38
N CYS A 118 9.94 -9.37 13.16
CA CYS A 118 10.27 -8.09 13.80
C CYS A 118 9.65 -7.91 15.20
N GLY A 119 8.92 -8.90 15.72
CA GLY A 119 8.24 -8.80 17.02
C GLY A 119 7.04 -7.84 17.03
N LEU A 120 6.56 -7.39 15.86
CA LEU A 120 5.43 -6.47 15.73
C LEU A 120 4.06 -7.15 15.93
N GLY A 121 4.01 -8.49 15.97
CA GLY A 121 2.77 -9.28 16.11
C GLY A 121 2.48 -9.82 17.52
N THR A 122 3.45 -9.81 18.44
CA THR A 122 3.31 -10.40 19.78
C THR A 122 3.34 -9.34 20.88
N ARG A 123 2.31 -9.33 21.74
CA ARG A 123 2.23 -8.49 22.96
C ARG A 123 3.28 -8.82 24.03
N ALA A 124 4.20 -9.75 23.74
CA ALA A 124 5.30 -10.11 24.61
C ALA A 124 6.58 -9.49 24.06
N GLY A 125 7.10 -8.47 24.76
CA GLY A 125 8.41 -7.91 24.48
C GLY A 125 9.49 -8.97 24.64
N GLY A 126 10.20 -9.27 23.56
CA GLY A 126 11.29 -10.24 23.58
C GLY A 126 11.90 -10.37 22.20
N GLY A 127 13.00 -9.66 21.98
CA GLY A 127 13.75 -9.67 20.71
C GLY A 127 14.02 -8.26 20.24
N GLY A 128 14.84 -7.51 20.98
CA GLY A 128 15.45 -6.29 20.43
C GLY A 128 16.39 -6.73 19.32
N ALA A 129 15.92 -6.64 18.08
CA ALA A 129 16.79 -6.75 16.93
C ALA A 129 17.95 -5.77 17.10
N SER A 130 19.15 -6.23 16.75
CA SER A 130 20.34 -5.38 16.80
C SER A 130 20.11 -4.13 15.95
N ARG A 131 20.71 -2.99 16.32
CA ARG A 131 20.55 -1.70 15.62
C ARG A 131 20.78 -1.79 14.10
N GLY A 132 21.53 -2.79 13.61
CA GLY A 132 21.75 -3.06 12.18
C GLY A 132 20.63 -3.87 11.50
N GLU A 133 19.92 -4.74 12.23
CA GLU A 133 18.86 -5.58 11.68
C GLU A 133 17.57 -4.76 11.44
N ASP A 134 17.26 -3.80 12.32
CA ASP A 134 16.09 -2.93 12.19
C ASP A 134 16.01 -2.19 10.84
N TRP A 135 17.16 -1.71 10.37
CA TRP A 135 17.25 -0.96 9.11
C TRP A 135 17.20 -1.88 7.88
N ALA A 136 17.68 -3.11 7.99
CA ALA A 136 17.52 -4.11 6.94
C ALA A 136 16.03 -4.46 6.74
N TYR A 137 15.25 -4.56 7.81
CA TYR A 137 13.79 -4.71 7.70
C TYR A 137 13.10 -3.48 7.13
N LEU A 138 13.62 -2.27 7.42
CA LEU A 138 13.13 -1.05 6.79
C LEU A 138 13.34 -1.08 5.27
N GLN A 139 14.49 -1.57 4.79
CA GLN A 139 14.74 -1.77 3.36
C GLN A 139 13.70 -2.70 2.72
N VAL A 140 13.36 -3.81 3.39
CA VAL A 140 12.31 -4.72 2.92
C VAL A 140 10.95 -4.03 2.89
N ALA A 141 10.62 -3.22 3.90
CA ALA A 141 9.36 -2.49 3.95
C ALA A 141 9.22 -1.48 2.80
N PHE A 142 10.28 -0.72 2.50
CA PHE A 142 10.27 0.19 1.35
C PHE A 142 10.26 -0.56 0.01
N ALA A 143 10.96 -1.69 -0.10
CA ALA A 143 10.88 -2.54 -1.28
C ALA A 143 9.44 -3.05 -1.52
N LEU A 144 8.70 -3.41 -0.47
CA LEU A 144 7.29 -3.78 -0.55
C LEU A 144 6.41 -2.60 -1.00
N ILE A 145 6.66 -1.39 -0.50
CA ILE A 145 5.93 -0.18 -0.94
C ILE A 145 6.19 0.09 -2.42
N GLN A 146 7.45 0.03 -2.87
CA GLN A 146 7.81 0.16 -4.28
C GLN A 146 7.16 -0.93 -5.13
N CYS A 147 7.11 -2.17 -4.62
CA CYS A 147 6.40 -3.28 -5.28
C CYS A 147 4.91 -2.98 -5.46
N CYS A 148 4.25 -2.41 -4.44
CA CYS A 148 2.85 -2.00 -4.55
C CYS A 148 2.69 -0.89 -5.60
N GLY A 149 3.59 0.08 -5.62
CA GLY A 149 3.63 1.15 -6.62
C GLY A 149 3.77 0.66 -8.05
N GLU A 150 4.71 -0.26 -8.30
CA GLU A 150 4.89 -0.88 -9.61
C GLU A 150 3.64 -1.68 -10.01
N LEU A 151 3.04 -2.41 -9.07
CA LEU A 151 1.79 -3.15 -9.33
C LEU A 151 0.64 -2.23 -9.70
N LEU A 152 0.49 -1.08 -9.04
CA LEU A 152 -0.53 -0.07 -9.35
C LEU A 152 -0.39 0.45 -10.78
N LEU A 153 0.80 0.92 -11.14
CA LEU A 153 1.08 1.46 -12.48
C LEU A 153 0.90 0.39 -13.56
N ARG A 154 1.35 -0.83 -13.29
CA ARG A 154 1.33 -1.92 -14.27
C ARG A 154 -0.03 -2.59 -14.40
N SER A 155 -0.84 -2.64 -13.34
CA SER A 155 -2.22 -3.11 -13.44
C SER A 155 -3.07 -2.18 -14.29
N GLU A 156 -2.81 -0.87 -14.22
CA GLU A 156 -3.45 0.11 -15.09
C GLU A 156 -2.98 -0.06 -16.55
N GLY A 157 -1.68 -0.24 -16.77
CA GLY A 157 -1.16 -0.55 -18.11
C GLY A 157 -1.74 -1.85 -18.72
N LEU A 158 -1.89 -2.91 -17.91
CA LEU A 158 -2.52 -4.15 -18.35
C LEU A 158 -4.01 -3.95 -18.65
N ASN A 159 -4.72 -3.16 -17.84
CA ASN A 159 -6.12 -2.81 -18.06
C ASN A 159 -6.32 -2.12 -19.42
N MET A 160 -5.43 -1.19 -19.76
CA MET A 160 -5.42 -0.52 -21.07
C MET A 160 -5.15 -1.52 -22.21
N GLN A 161 -4.15 -2.40 -22.06
CA GLN A 161 -3.84 -3.41 -23.09
C GLN A 161 -5.03 -4.34 -23.40
N VAL A 162 -5.76 -4.80 -22.38
CA VAL A 162 -6.95 -5.64 -22.59
C VAL A 162 -8.08 -4.83 -23.24
N SER A 163 -8.28 -3.58 -22.80
CA SER A 163 -9.31 -2.70 -23.36
C SER A 163 -9.06 -2.35 -24.82
N ASP A 164 -7.82 -2.02 -25.19
CA ASP A 164 -7.39 -1.75 -26.56
C ASP A 164 -7.55 -2.99 -27.45
N CYS A 165 -7.21 -4.17 -26.91
CA CYS A 165 -7.40 -5.44 -27.60
C CYS A 165 -8.88 -5.72 -27.90
N LEU A 166 -9.77 -5.48 -26.94
CA LEU A 166 -11.22 -5.61 -27.15
C LEU A 166 -11.73 -4.61 -28.19
N SER A 167 -11.32 -3.34 -28.05
CA SER A 167 -11.79 -2.24 -28.90
C SER A 167 -11.35 -2.41 -30.35
N SER A 168 -10.09 -2.81 -30.58
CA SER A 168 -9.56 -3.11 -31.92
C SER A 168 -10.30 -4.25 -32.63
N ARG A 169 -11.02 -5.09 -31.88
CA ARG A 169 -11.76 -6.26 -32.36
C ARG A 169 -13.28 -6.07 -32.34
N ALA A 170 -13.78 -4.93 -31.86
CA ALA A 170 -15.20 -4.66 -31.71
C ALA A 170 -15.98 -4.90 -33.01
N ALA A 171 -15.46 -4.42 -34.14
CA ALA A 171 -16.08 -4.60 -35.45
C ALA A 171 -16.17 -6.08 -35.86
N SER A 172 -15.15 -6.89 -35.57
CA SER A 172 -15.15 -8.33 -35.84
C SER A 172 -16.13 -9.10 -34.96
N LEU A 173 -16.29 -8.68 -33.71
CA LEU A 173 -17.20 -9.32 -32.76
C LEU A 173 -18.68 -8.96 -33.02
N THR A 174 -18.96 -7.75 -33.51
CA THR A 174 -20.33 -7.23 -33.66
C THR A 174 -20.89 -7.27 -35.08
N SER A 175 -20.05 -7.13 -36.12
CA SER A 175 -20.46 -7.19 -37.54
C SER A 175 -19.59 -8.19 -38.33
N PRO A 176 -19.79 -9.51 -38.16
CA PRO A 176 -19.06 -10.52 -38.92
C PRO A 176 -19.39 -10.51 -40.42
N ALA A 177 -20.51 -9.90 -40.83
CA ALA A 177 -21.00 -9.92 -42.21
C ALA A 177 -20.13 -9.13 -43.21
N ASP A 178 -19.33 -8.17 -42.74
CA ASP A 178 -18.51 -7.30 -43.60
C ASP A 178 -17.09 -7.83 -43.86
N GLN A 179 -16.71 -8.99 -43.31
CA GLN A 179 -15.33 -9.49 -43.42
C GLN A 179 -15.17 -10.61 -44.44
N SER A 180 -14.05 -10.56 -45.16
CA SER A 180 -13.71 -11.43 -46.28
C SER A 180 -13.44 -12.91 -45.91
N ASN A 181 -13.24 -13.23 -44.61
CA ASN A 181 -12.92 -14.59 -44.17
C ASN A 181 -13.97 -15.19 -43.21
N PRO A 182 -14.81 -16.13 -43.65
CA PRO A 182 -15.85 -16.76 -42.83
C PRO A 182 -15.30 -17.67 -41.72
N PHE A 183 -14.03 -18.10 -41.81
CA PHE A 183 -13.40 -18.97 -40.79
C PHE A 183 -12.87 -18.21 -39.58
N GLY A 184 -12.59 -16.91 -39.71
CA GLY A 184 -12.04 -16.06 -38.63
C GLY A 184 -13.10 -15.46 -37.69
N LEU A 185 -14.37 -15.75 -37.95
CA LEU A 185 -15.52 -15.12 -37.28
C LEU A 185 -16.45 -16.14 -36.63
N TYR A 186 -16.01 -17.40 -36.51
CA TYR A 186 -16.83 -18.43 -35.90
C TYR A 186 -16.95 -18.19 -34.40
N ASP A 187 -18.11 -17.71 -33.98
CA ASP A 187 -18.47 -17.56 -32.58
C ASP A 187 -18.85 -18.93 -31.98
N TYR A 188 -17.83 -19.61 -31.48
CA TYR A 188 -18.02 -20.89 -30.80
C TYR A 188 -18.77 -20.73 -29.47
N LEU A 189 -18.77 -19.55 -28.84
CA LEU A 189 -19.46 -19.37 -27.56
C LEU A 189 -20.97 -19.31 -27.75
N LEU A 190 -21.46 -18.66 -28.79
CA LEU A 190 -22.90 -18.60 -29.07
C LEU A 190 -23.55 -20.00 -29.20
N VAL A 191 -22.79 -20.98 -29.70
CA VAL A 191 -23.26 -22.36 -29.90
C VAL A 191 -23.12 -23.20 -28.63
N TYR A 192 -21.97 -23.14 -27.95
CA TYR A 192 -21.63 -24.07 -26.87
C TYR A 192 -21.82 -23.49 -25.46
N HIS A 193 -21.66 -22.16 -25.28
CA HIS A 193 -21.70 -21.44 -24.00
C HIS A 193 -22.24 -20.01 -24.17
N PRO A 194 -23.56 -19.85 -24.41
CA PRO A 194 -24.17 -18.55 -24.70
C PRO A 194 -24.01 -17.55 -23.56
N GLU A 195 -23.89 -18.00 -22.31
CA GLU A 195 -23.61 -17.15 -21.15
C GLU A 195 -22.24 -16.45 -21.25
N GLU A 196 -21.22 -17.14 -21.75
CA GLU A 196 -19.87 -16.58 -21.93
C GLU A 196 -19.84 -15.62 -23.12
N HIS A 197 -20.60 -15.91 -24.17
CA HIS A 197 -20.84 -14.94 -25.26
C HIS A 197 -21.44 -13.64 -24.72
N THR A 198 -22.50 -13.73 -23.91
CA THR A 198 -23.14 -12.53 -23.33
C THR A 198 -22.17 -11.76 -22.44
N ALA A 199 -21.35 -12.45 -21.63
CA ALA A 199 -20.36 -11.80 -20.79
C ALA A 199 -19.28 -11.04 -21.61
N THR A 200 -18.82 -11.62 -22.72
CA THR A 200 -17.85 -10.95 -23.61
C THR A 200 -18.46 -9.74 -24.30
N MET A 201 -19.73 -9.81 -24.72
CA MET A 201 -20.43 -8.66 -25.30
C MET A 201 -20.70 -7.55 -24.28
N GLU A 202 -21.13 -7.90 -23.06
CA GLU A 202 -21.28 -6.94 -21.97
C GLU A 202 -19.96 -6.23 -21.68
N LEU A 203 -18.86 -6.99 -21.59
CA LEU A 203 -17.52 -6.45 -21.39
C LEU A 203 -17.12 -5.49 -22.52
N LEU A 204 -17.34 -5.86 -23.78
CA LEU A 204 -17.06 -5.01 -24.93
C LEU A 204 -17.85 -3.70 -24.84
N THR A 205 -19.15 -3.77 -24.59
CA THR A 205 -19.97 -2.55 -24.46
C THR A 205 -19.57 -1.68 -23.27
N ALA A 206 -19.10 -2.29 -22.17
CA ALA A 206 -18.60 -1.57 -21.01
C ALA A 206 -17.30 -0.81 -21.32
N VAL A 207 -16.39 -1.44 -22.08
CA VAL A 207 -15.15 -0.82 -22.58
C VAL A 207 -15.47 0.32 -23.54
N GLU A 208 -16.36 0.13 -24.52
CA GLU A 208 -16.75 1.17 -25.49
C GLU A 208 -17.42 2.38 -24.81
N LYS A 209 -18.28 2.14 -23.81
CA LYS A 209 -18.92 3.22 -23.02
C LYS A 209 -17.95 3.95 -22.10
N GLY A 210 -16.84 3.32 -21.71
CA GLY A 210 -15.84 3.89 -20.80
C GLY A 210 -15.07 5.09 -21.38
N GLY A 211 -15.06 5.27 -22.70
CA GLY A 211 -14.38 6.39 -23.38
C GLY A 211 -12.89 6.52 -22.99
N SER A 212 -12.33 7.74 -23.05
CA SER A 212 -10.93 8.02 -22.72
C SER A 212 -10.54 7.78 -21.25
N GLY A 213 -11.52 7.56 -20.35
CA GLY A 213 -11.28 7.25 -18.94
C GLY A 213 -11.05 5.77 -18.65
N GLY A 214 -11.27 4.89 -19.64
CA GLY A 214 -11.06 3.45 -19.55
C GLY A 214 -12.05 2.73 -18.62
N HIS A 215 -12.56 1.57 -19.03
CA HIS A 215 -13.31 0.70 -18.12
C HIS A 215 -12.35 -0.03 -17.17
N GLN A 216 -12.65 -0.08 -15.87
CA GLN A 216 -11.83 -0.80 -14.91
C GLN A 216 -12.18 -2.29 -14.93
N LEU A 217 -11.31 -3.13 -15.52
CA LEU A 217 -11.52 -4.57 -15.66
C LEU A 217 -11.10 -5.33 -14.38
N LEU A 218 -9.91 -5.02 -13.86
CA LEU A 218 -9.28 -5.75 -12.74
C LEU A 218 -9.62 -5.11 -11.38
N VAL A 219 -10.91 -4.87 -11.12
CA VAL A 219 -11.39 -4.13 -9.93
C VAL A 219 -10.97 -4.80 -8.62
N ARG A 220 -11.08 -6.13 -8.54
CA ARG A 220 -10.69 -6.87 -7.32
C ARG A 220 -9.20 -6.78 -7.08
N THR A 221 -8.41 -6.96 -8.14
CA THR A 221 -6.94 -6.83 -8.10
C THR A 221 -6.55 -5.44 -7.60
N ASN A 222 -7.13 -4.38 -8.15
CA ASN A 222 -6.87 -3.01 -7.71
C ASN A 222 -7.14 -2.84 -6.21
N LYS A 223 -8.30 -3.27 -5.71
CA LYS A 223 -8.62 -3.20 -4.26
C LYS A 223 -7.60 -3.95 -3.39
N LEU A 224 -7.15 -5.12 -3.83
CA LEU A 224 -6.15 -5.90 -3.11
C LEU A 224 -4.77 -5.23 -3.12
N ILE A 225 -4.36 -4.60 -4.22
CA ILE A 225 -3.11 -3.83 -4.28
C ILE A 225 -3.17 -2.66 -3.30
N HIS A 226 -4.29 -1.92 -3.24
CA HIS A 226 -4.45 -0.82 -2.27
C HIS A 226 -4.40 -1.32 -0.82
N SER A 227 -5.02 -2.45 -0.53
CA SER A 227 -4.95 -3.07 0.81
C SER A 227 -3.53 -3.48 1.18
N LEU A 228 -2.80 -4.10 0.25
CA LEU A 228 -1.39 -4.46 0.45
C LEU A 228 -0.52 -3.21 0.65
N ASN A 229 -0.78 -2.17 -0.13
CA ASN A 229 -0.08 -0.89 -0.04
C ASN A 229 -0.24 -0.27 1.36
N ALA A 230 -1.46 -0.23 1.89
CA ALA A 230 -1.74 0.23 3.24
C ALA A 230 -1.05 -0.64 4.32
N GLN A 231 -1.04 -1.97 4.14
CA GLN A 231 -0.32 -2.89 5.04
C GLN A 231 1.20 -2.64 5.05
N ALA A 232 1.79 -2.41 3.87
CA ALA A 232 3.22 -2.12 3.71
C ALA A 232 3.60 -0.78 4.36
N HIS A 233 2.79 0.27 4.16
CA HIS A 233 2.99 1.56 4.83
C HIS A 233 2.86 1.45 6.34
N THR A 234 1.85 0.74 6.84
CA THR A 234 1.71 0.51 8.29
C THR A 234 2.91 -0.27 8.82
N PHE A 235 3.45 -1.23 8.05
CA PHE A 235 4.63 -2.00 8.46
C PHE A 235 5.89 -1.13 8.56
N ALA A 236 6.17 -0.32 7.53
CA ALA A 236 7.28 0.63 7.57
C ALA A 236 7.13 1.63 8.73
N PHE A 237 5.92 2.16 8.96
CA PHE A 237 5.65 3.04 10.09
C PHE A 237 5.93 2.37 11.43
N ASP A 238 5.42 1.15 11.62
CA ASP A 238 5.61 0.41 12.87
C ASP A 238 7.09 0.14 13.16
N LEU A 239 7.90 -0.14 12.12
CA LEU A 239 9.36 -0.29 12.26
C LEU A 239 10.03 1.00 12.73
N LEU A 240 9.73 2.14 12.08
CA LEU A 240 10.26 3.45 12.48
C LEU A 240 9.79 3.86 13.87
N PHE A 241 8.56 3.48 14.24
CA PHE A 241 7.95 3.91 15.49
C PHE A 241 8.26 2.99 16.68
N LEU A 242 8.77 1.78 16.45
CA LEU A 242 8.94 0.75 17.48
C LEU A 242 9.77 1.23 18.68
N LYS A 243 10.94 1.82 18.41
CA LYS A 243 11.86 2.29 19.47
C LYS A 243 11.26 3.43 20.29
N LEU A 244 10.63 4.38 19.60
CA LEU A 244 9.94 5.51 20.22
C LEU A 244 8.82 5.02 21.14
N LYS A 245 8.00 4.09 20.64
CA LYS A 245 6.91 3.47 21.41
C LYS A 245 7.42 2.73 22.65
N GLN A 246 8.51 1.97 22.53
CA GLN A 246 9.12 1.27 23.67
C GLN A 246 9.63 2.24 24.74
N LYS A 247 10.35 3.29 24.34
CA LYS A 247 10.86 4.32 25.26
C LYS A 247 9.73 5.05 25.96
N LEU A 248 8.72 5.50 25.20
CA LEU A 248 7.55 6.17 25.75
C LEU A 248 6.68 5.26 26.63
N SER A 249 6.65 3.94 26.40
CA SER A 249 5.87 3.02 27.25
C SER A 249 6.38 2.92 28.69
N ASN A 250 7.67 3.22 28.91
CA ASN A 250 8.28 3.24 30.24
C ASN A 250 8.17 4.62 30.92
N PHE A 251 7.78 5.66 30.19
CA PHE A 251 7.70 7.03 30.69
C PHE A 251 6.81 7.17 31.94
N PRO A 252 5.58 6.62 32.01
CA PRO A 252 4.72 6.80 33.19
C PRO A 252 5.28 6.15 34.46
N LYS A 253 6.24 5.22 34.33
CA LYS A 253 6.87 4.46 35.42
C LYS A 253 8.15 5.11 35.95
N LEU A 254 8.53 6.29 35.45
CA LEU A 254 9.73 6.96 35.93
C LEU A 254 9.51 7.48 37.35
N LYS A 255 10.48 7.20 38.24
CA LYS A 255 10.44 7.62 39.66
C LYS A 255 10.32 9.14 39.86
N VAL A 256 10.70 9.93 38.85
CA VAL A 256 10.55 11.39 38.88
C VAL A 256 9.08 11.83 38.99
N TRP A 257 8.14 10.99 38.53
CA TRP A 257 6.70 11.22 38.66
C TRP A 257 6.14 10.66 39.97
N GLU A 258 6.86 9.75 40.63
CA GLU A 258 6.48 9.13 41.90
C GLU A 258 6.93 10.00 43.08
N THR A 259 6.21 11.07 43.42
CA THR A 259 6.43 11.71 44.74
C THR A 259 5.16 12.28 45.37
N GLY A 260 4.72 11.56 46.41
CA GLY A 260 3.73 12.00 47.39
C GLY A 260 3.78 11.25 48.74
N VAL A 261 4.70 10.31 48.96
CA VAL A 261 4.85 9.59 50.25
C VAL A 261 6.22 9.87 50.87
N VAL A 262 6.47 11.12 51.23
CA VAL A 262 7.39 11.41 52.33
C VAL A 262 6.55 12.08 53.40
N SER A 263 6.34 11.34 54.49
CA SER A 263 5.69 11.83 55.70
C SER A 263 6.35 13.14 56.14
N PRO A 264 5.59 14.17 56.55
CA PRO A 264 6.11 15.50 56.92
C PRO A 264 7.09 15.50 58.12
N LEU A 265 7.39 14.33 58.70
CA LEU A 265 8.24 14.17 59.87
C LEU A 265 9.69 13.76 59.55
N GLU A 266 10.04 13.44 58.29
CA GLU A 266 11.39 12.92 57.94
C GLU A 266 12.09 13.65 56.77
N SER A 267 11.84 14.95 56.55
CA SER A 267 12.57 15.69 55.51
C SER A 267 13.30 16.91 56.08
N PRO A 268 14.64 16.93 56.09
CA PRO A 268 15.46 18.14 56.31
C PRO A 268 15.36 19.18 55.17
N ARG A 269 14.34 19.09 54.30
CA ARG A 269 14.26 19.78 53.01
C ARG A 269 13.53 21.13 53.03
N ALA A 270 13.09 21.60 54.21
CA ALA A 270 12.50 22.94 54.36
C ALA A 270 13.51 24.10 54.18
N LEU A 271 14.73 23.83 53.70
CA LEU A 271 15.81 24.82 53.51
C LEU A 271 16.26 24.99 52.05
N THR A 272 15.58 24.37 51.08
CA THR A 272 15.97 24.47 49.65
C THR A 272 14.94 25.16 48.75
N ASP A 273 13.85 25.69 49.30
CA ASP A 273 12.82 26.41 48.53
C ASP A 273 13.29 27.75 47.95
N ASP A 274 14.46 28.25 48.37
CA ASP A 274 15.03 29.55 47.95
C ASP A 274 16.31 29.44 47.09
N LEU A 275 16.64 28.27 46.54
CA LEU A 275 17.71 28.21 45.53
C LEU A 275 17.17 28.65 44.16
N PRO A 276 17.86 29.58 43.46
CA PRO A 276 17.44 30.01 42.12
C PRO A 276 17.34 28.79 41.22
N SER A 277 16.22 28.68 40.49
CA SER A 277 15.94 27.58 39.58
C SER A 277 17.03 27.52 38.52
N PHE A 278 18.08 26.74 38.77
CA PHE A 278 18.99 26.30 37.73
C PHE A 278 18.12 25.76 36.59
N THR A 279 18.30 26.27 35.38
CA THR A 279 17.57 25.82 34.19
C THR A 279 17.59 24.31 34.16
N LEU A 280 16.45 23.67 34.40
CA LEU A 280 16.35 22.22 34.40
C LEU A 280 16.82 21.72 33.04
N SER A 281 17.65 20.70 33.03
CA SER A 281 18.02 20.00 31.80
C SER A 281 16.91 19.02 31.41
N PRO A 282 16.66 18.80 30.12
CA PRO A 282 15.76 17.74 29.67
C PRO A 282 16.25 16.38 30.16
N LEU A 283 15.31 15.51 30.53
CA LEU A 283 15.64 14.17 31.02
C LEU A 283 16.16 13.24 29.90
N PRO A 284 16.95 12.19 30.23
CA PRO A 284 17.57 11.32 29.24
C PRO A 284 16.58 10.67 28.26
N TYR A 285 15.36 10.33 28.71
CA TYR A 285 14.38 9.69 27.84
C TYR A 285 13.94 10.61 26.69
N ILE A 286 13.80 11.93 26.94
CA ILE A 286 13.33 12.86 25.92
C ILE A 286 14.47 13.28 25.00
N THR A 287 15.70 13.39 25.52
CA THR A 287 16.88 13.64 24.69
C THR A 287 17.17 12.47 23.75
N GLU A 288 17.06 11.22 24.22
CA GLU A 288 17.21 10.05 23.36
C GLU A 288 16.13 9.97 22.27
N ILE A 289 14.89 10.38 22.58
CA ILE A 289 13.82 10.51 21.58
C ILE A 289 14.18 11.59 20.56
N GLY A 290 14.65 12.76 21.02
CA GLY A 290 15.08 13.84 20.16
C GLY A 290 16.22 13.43 19.23
N ASP A 291 17.25 12.78 19.77
CA ASP A 291 18.38 12.25 19.02
C ASP A 291 17.92 11.26 17.95
N TYR A 292 17.00 10.34 18.28
CA TYR A 292 16.46 9.41 17.30
C TYR A 292 15.75 10.16 16.15
N LEU A 293 14.85 11.10 16.47
CA LEU A 293 14.13 11.89 15.47
C LEU A 293 15.08 12.68 14.56
N LEU A 294 16.17 13.23 15.12
CA LEU A 294 17.19 13.96 14.36
C LEU A 294 17.97 13.06 13.39
N THR A 295 18.07 11.76 13.65
CA THR A 295 18.72 10.81 12.74
C THR A 295 17.81 10.33 11.61
N LEU A 296 16.48 10.40 11.78
CA LEU A 296 15.51 9.85 10.81
C LEU A 296 15.65 10.39 9.38
N PRO A 297 15.86 11.70 9.14
CA PRO A 297 15.99 12.21 7.77
C PRO A 297 17.09 11.50 6.98
N GLN A 298 18.26 11.29 7.59
CA GLN A 298 19.39 10.59 6.96
C GLN A 298 19.10 9.10 6.68
N GLN A 299 18.22 8.48 7.48
CA GLN A 299 17.83 7.08 7.30
C GLN A 299 16.74 6.92 6.23
N LEU A 300 15.89 7.93 6.04
CA LEU A 300 14.85 7.93 5.01
C LEU A 300 15.39 8.33 3.64
N GLU A 301 16.40 9.20 3.59
CA GLU A 301 17.08 9.67 2.38
C GLU A 301 17.33 8.59 1.32
N PRO A 302 17.97 7.43 1.61
CA PRO A 302 18.25 6.40 0.60
C PRO A 302 17.00 5.84 -0.09
N PHE A 303 15.83 5.94 0.54
CA PHE A 303 14.56 5.44 0.01
C PHE A 303 13.72 6.52 -0.64
N THR A 304 13.88 7.77 -0.21
CA THR A 304 13.05 8.90 -0.63
C THR A 304 13.70 9.76 -1.70
N SER A 305 15.03 9.76 -1.77
CA SER A 305 15.79 10.57 -2.74
C SER A 305 15.85 9.95 -4.14
N GLN A 306 15.50 8.67 -4.27
CA GLN A 306 15.35 8.04 -5.57
C GLN A 306 13.97 8.41 -6.12
N GLU A 307 13.92 9.27 -7.13
CA GLU A 307 12.71 9.56 -7.91
C GLU A 307 12.26 8.28 -8.62
N SER A 308 11.47 7.45 -7.92
CA SER A 308 10.83 6.28 -8.52
C SER A 308 9.34 6.58 -8.71
N PRO A 309 8.80 6.46 -9.95
CA PRO A 309 7.38 6.69 -10.20
C PRO A 309 6.51 5.71 -9.42
N ALA A 310 7.02 4.49 -9.17
CA ALA A 310 6.37 3.48 -8.34
C ALA A 310 6.16 3.97 -6.90
N LEU A 311 7.22 4.47 -6.24
CA LEU A 311 7.11 4.97 -4.87
C LEU A 311 6.14 6.16 -4.78
N SER A 312 6.22 7.10 -5.73
CA SER A 312 5.30 8.25 -5.78
C SER A 312 3.85 7.81 -5.98
N ALA A 313 3.59 6.83 -6.85
CA ALA A 313 2.26 6.27 -7.04
C ALA A 313 1.75 5.57 -5.78
N ALA A 314 2.60 4.80 -5.09
CA ALA A 314 2.24 4.12 -3.86
C ALA A 314 1.89 5.09 -2.72
N LEU A 315 2.65 6.17 -2.57
CA LEU A 315 2.42 7.18 -1.53
C LEU A 315 1.17 8.01 -1.77
N LYS A 316 0.87 8.37 -3.02
CA LYS A 316 -0.35 9.10 -3.36
C LYS A 316 -1.63 8.34 -2.98
N GLN A 317 -1.59 7.01 -3.03
CA GLN A 317 -2.76 6.17 -2.79
C GLN A 317 -2.90 5.62 -1.37
N SER A 318 -1.89 5.82 -0.50
CA SER A 318 -1.90 5.29 0.88
C SER A 318 -1.64 6.39 1.89
N HIS A 319 -2.55 6.54 2.87
CA HIS A 319 -2.38 7.49 3.95
C HIS A 319 -1.50 6.93 5.07
N LEU A 320 -0.49 7.69 5.46
CA LEU A 320 0.34 7.38 6.62
C LEU A 320 -0.47 7.52 7.93
N PRO A 321 -0.15 6.73 8.97
CA PRO A 321 -0.70 6.92 10.31
C PRO A 321 -0.41 8.34 10.84
N PHE A 322 -1.29 8.84 11.71
CA PHE A 322 -1.21 10.19 12.27
C PHE A 322 -1.12 11.26 11.16
N PRO A 323 -2.20 11.50 10.39
CA PRO A 323 -2.22 12.59 9.41
C PRO A 323 -2.11 13.95 10.11
N PRO A 324 -1.61 15.00 9.42
CA PRO A 324 -1.57 16.35 9.98
C PRO A 324 -2.96 16.84 10.44
N THR A 325 -2.99 17.54 11.56
CA THR A 325 -4.21 17.95 12.28
C THR A 325 -4.84 19.23 11.73
N ASP A 326 -4.22 19.90 10.77
CA ASP A 326 -4.63 21.26 10.37
C ASP A 326 -5.79 21.33 9.37
N GLY A 327 -6.57 20.26 9.21
CA GLY A 327 -7.87 20.31 8.54
C GLY A 327 -7.83 20.64 7.04
N VAL A 328 -6.65 20.88 6.46
CA VAL A 328 -6.45 20.91 5.01
C VAL A 328 -6.75 19.50 4.51
N ALA A 329 -7.84 19.38 3.75
CA ALA A 329 -8.29 18.11 3.20
C ALA A 329 -7.12 17.42 2.48
N ALA A 330 -7.07 16.08 2.53
CA ALA A 330 -6.04 15.32 1.83
C ALA A 330 -5.97 15.67 0.32
N ASP A 331 -7.10 16.13 -0.25
CA ASP A 331 -7.23 16.61 -1.64
C ASP A 331 -6.60 17.98 -1.92
N GLU A 332 -6.40 18.85 -0.93
CA GLU A 332 -5.80 20.19 -1.13
C GLU A 332 -4.26 20.17 -1.00
N ARG A 333 -3.67 19.02 -0.71
CA ARG A 333 -2.21 18.80 -0.75
C ARG A 333 -1.75 18.38 -2.14
N GLU A 334 -2.18 19.10 -3.16
CA GLU A 334 -1.61 19.04 -4.51
C GLU A 334 -0.20 19.68 -4.58
N GLY A 335 0.55 19.65 -3.47
CA GLY A 335 1.98 19.94 -3.43
C GLY A 335 2.74 18.64 -3.23
N GLU A 336 3.84 18.47 -3.97
CA GLU A 336 4.80 17.39 -3.77
C GLU A 336 5.51 17.59 -2.42
N GLU A 337 4.84 17.30 -1.30
CA GLU A 337 5.53 17.07 -0.03
C GLU A 337 6.53 15.94 -0.28
N HIS A 338 7.81 16.23 -0.08
CA HIS A 338 8.85 15.25 -0.30
C HIS A 338 8.55 14.02 0.57
N PRO A 339 8.67 12.79 0.05
CA PRO A 339 8.25 11.58 0.77
C PRO A 339 8.89 11.44 2.15
N SER A 340 10.13 11.91 2.30
CA SER A 340 10.82 11.96 3.61
C SER A 340 10.08 12.82 4.64
N ASP A 341 9.56 13.98 4.23
CA ASP A 341 8.85 14.90 5.12
C ASP A 341 7.51 14.32 5.56
N ALA A 342 6.82 13.60 4.66
CA ALA A 342 5.59 12.89 4.98
C ALA A 342 5.82 11.81 6.05
N TRP A 343 6.85 10.98 5.89
CA TRP A 343 7.26 9.96 6.86
C TRP A 343 7.72 10.56 8.19
N LEU A 344 8.60 11.57 8.13
CA LEU A 344 9.11 12.27 9.30
C LEU A 344 7.98 12.91 10.09
N GLY A 345 7.06 13.60 9.42
CA GLY A 345 5.91 14.21 10.04
C GLY A 345 4.97 13.18 10.66
N ALA A 346 4.73 12.05 10.00
CA ALA A 346 3.92 10.96 10.57
C ALA A 346 4.54 10.41 11.86
N VAL A 347 5.86 10.15 11.86
CA VAL A 347 6.58 9.64 13.04
C VAL A 347 6.60 10.69 14.16
N ALA A 348 6.84 11.96 13.83
CA ALA A 348 6.81 13.07 14.77
C ALA A 348 5.43 13.21 15.45
N ARG A 349 4.35 13.19 14.67
CA ARG A 349 2.97 13.24 15.20
C ARG A 349 2.61 12.01 16.02
N GLY A 350 3.02 10.82 15.58
CA GLY A 350 2.88 9.59 16.36
C GLY A 350 3.61 9.67 17.71
N THR A 351 4.81 10.26 17.71
CA THR A 351 5.62 10.48 18.92
C THR A 351 4.91 11.40 19.89
N MET A 352 4.46 12.57 19.43
CA MET A 352 3.74 13.52 20.27
C MET A 352 2.43 12.97 20.81
N SER A 353 1.64 12.28 19.97
CA SER A 353 0.36 11.68 20.37
C SER A 353 0.58 10.58 21.42
N THR A 354 1.59 9.74 21.24
CA THR A 354 1.94 8.69 22.21
C THR A 354 2.51 9.29 23.49
N TYR A 355 3.32 10.35 23.39
CA TYR A 355 3.87 11.05 24.54
C TYR A 355 2.75 11.67 25.39
N MET A 356 1.82 12.38 24.76
CA MET A 356 0.63 12.91 25.41
C MET A 356 -0.19 11.82 26.10
N THR A 357 -0.45 10.70 25.40
CA THR A 357 -1.20 9.57 25.96
C THR A 357 -0.52 8.98 27.20
N ASN A 358 0.81 8.97 27.25
CA ASN A 358 1.56 8.49 28.40
C ASN A 358 1.67 9.53 29.52
N ILE A 359 1.70 10.83 29.21
CA ILE A 359 1.59 11.90 30.22
C ILE A 359 0.27 11.78 30.98
N LEU A 360 -0.84 11.53 30.28
CA LEU A 360 -2.16 11.36 30.90
C LEU A 360 -2.28 10.11 31.79
N GLN A 361 -1.29 9.20 31.78
CA GLN A 361 -1.24 8.05 32.68
C GLN A 361 -0.53 8.36 34.01
N ILE A 362 0.10 9.52 34.15
CA ILE A 362 0.71 9.95 35.42
C ILE A 362 -0.43 10.29 36.41
N PRO A 363 -0.54 9.59 37.56
CA PRO A 363 -1.68 9.80 38.47
C PRO A 363 -1.71 11.17 39.15
N SER A 364 -0.55 11.73 39.46
CA SER A 364 -0.39 13.01 40.15
C SER A 364 0.94 13.65 39.79
N LEU A 365 0.95 14.96 39.56
CA LEU A 365 2.16 15.75 39.31
C LEU A 365 2.45 16.67 40.49
N SER A 366 3.65 16.56 41.06
CA SER A 366 4.17 17.56 42.00
C SER A 366 4.59 18.83 41.25
N GLN A 367 4.78 19.95 41.93
CA GLN A 367 5.21 21.21 41.29
C GLN A 367 6.56 21.04 40.57
N GLN A 368 7.50 20.32 41.18
CA GLN A 368 8.81 20.03 40.59
C GLN A 368 8.67 19.13 39.35
N ALA A 369 7.83 18.10 39.42
CA ALA A 369 7.54 17.23 38.28
C ALA A 369 6.85 17.98 37.13
N ALA A 370 5.94 18.91 37.43
CA ALA A 370 5.31 19.77 36.43
C ALA A 370 6.34 20.68 35.74
N THR A 371 7.24 21.31 36.49
CA THR A 371 8.32 22.13 35.90
C THR A 371 9.25 21.29 35.02
N GLN A 372 9.65 20.08 35.47
CA GLN A 372 10.47 19.18 34.66
C GLN A 372 9.75 18.73 33.38
N LEU A 373 8.47 18.38 33.47
CA LEU A 373 7.68 17.96 32.32
C LEU A 373 7.54 19.10 31.30
N ALA A 374 7.35 20.34 31.76
CA ALA A 374 7.35 21.51 30.90
C ALA A 374 8.68 21.69 30.17
N THR A 375 9.82 21.51 30.86
CA THR A 375 11.16 21.53 30.25
C THR A 375 11.32 20.44 29.19
N ASP A 376 10.89 19.21 29.48
CA ASP A 376 10.99 18.09 28.55
C ASP A 376 10.12 18.30 27.30
N ILE A 377 8.89 18.82 27.47
CA ILE A 377 8.01 19.19 26.34
C ILE A 377 8.63 20.30 25.49
N SER A 378 9.15 21.36 26.13
CA SER A 378 9.83 22.46 25.43
C SER A 378 11.02 21.96 24.60
N TYR A 379 11.80 21.03 25.13
CA TYR A 379 12.89 20.41 24.40
C TYR A 379 12.40 19.65 23.16
N LEU A 380 11.37 18.81 23.29
CA LEU A 380 10.81 18.08 22.16
C LEU A 380 10.28 19.04 21.08
N CYS A 381 9.59 20.12 21.48
CA CYS A 381 9.10 21.14 20.55
C CYS A 381 10.26 21.80 19.77
N ASN A 382 11.40 22.06 20.42
CA ASN A 382 12.58 22.61 19.75
C ASN A 382 13.18 21.63 18.74
N VAL A 383 13.24 20.34 19.07
CA VAL A 383 13.69 19.29 18.13
C VAL A 383 12.77 19.22 16.91
N LEU A 384 11.46 19.26 17.12
CA LEU A 384 10.47 19.25 16.03
C LEU A 384 10.62 20.48 15.13
N ALA A 385 10.81 21.66 15.72
CA ALA A 385 11.05 22.89 14.96
C ALA A 385 12.33 22.81 14.11
N ALA A 386 13.41 22.22 14.64
CA ALA A 386 14.65 21.98 13.88
C ALA A 386 14.45 21.02 12.70
N LEU A 387 13.46 20.13 12.79
CA LEU A 387 13.04 19.20 11.73
C LEU A 387 11.96 19.76 10.80
N GLY A 388 11.60 21.04 10.94
CA GLY A 388 10.54 21.67 10.15
C GLY A 388 9.13 21.16 10.48
N GLN A 389 8.94 20.50 11.62
CA GLN A 389 7.65 19.94 12.05
C GLN A 389 6.98 20.82 13.11
N SER A 390 5.67 21.00 12.99
CA SER A 390 4.88 21.73 13.99
C SER A 390 4.42 20.81 15.12
N PRO A 391 4.46 21.27 16.39
CA PRO A 391 3.84 20.54 17.49
C PRO A 391 2.32 20.38 17.31
N ILE A 392 1.76 19.23 17.69
CA ILE A 392 0.30 19.04 17.68
C ILE A 392 -0.36 19.99 18.70
N LYS A 393 -1.56 20.48 18.36
CA LYS A 393 -2.32 21.45 19.19
C LYS A 393 -2.54 20.97 20.62
N GLN A 394 -2.75 19.67 20.79
CA GLN A 394 -2.98 19.09 22.11
C GLN A 394 -1.74 19.13 23.00
N LEU A 395 -0.54 19.00 22.43
CA LEU A 395 0.72 19.06 23.17
C LEU A 395 1.02 20.49 23.63
N THR A 396 0.78 21.49 22.77
CA THR A 396 0.96 22.90 23.12
C THR A 396 -0.05 23.37 24.17
N GLN A 397 -1.30 22.92 24.07
CA GLN A 397 -2.31 23.15 25.11
C GLN A 397 -1.91 22.53 26.45
N LEU A 398 -1.44 21.27 26.44
CA LEU A 398 -0.95 20.60 27.63
C LEU A 398 0.24 21.34 28.26
N GLU A 399 1.20 21.78 27.43
CA GLU A 399 2.34 22.58 27.90
C GLU A 399 1.88 23.87 28.59
N SER A 400 0.89 24.57 28.02
CA SER A 400 0.33 25.78 28.62
C SER A 400 -0.35 25.51 29.97
N LEU A 401 -1.09 24.41 30.07
CA LEU A 401 -1.76 23.99 31.31
C LEU A 401 -0.77 23.61 32.42
N ILE A 402 0.34 22.94 32.07
CA ILE A 402 1.37 22.55 33.04
C ILE A 402 2.12 23.78 33.57
N LYS A 403 2.25 24.84 32.75
CA LYS A 403 2.90 26.09 33.12
C LYS A 403 1.98 27.06 33.85
N ALA A 404 0.66 26.87 33.81
CA ALA A 404 -0.30 27.72 34.50
C ALA A 404 -0.09 27.65 36.02
N THR A 405 -0.23 28.80 36.68
CA THR A 405 -0.15 28.86 38.15
C THR A 405 -1.44 28.35 38.77
N ARG A 406 -1.40 27.92 40.03
CA ARG A 406 -2.57 27.30 40.71
C ARG A 406 -3.78 28.23 40.88
N ASP A 407 -3.59 29.52 40.62
CA ASP A 407 -4.57 30.59 40.78
C ASP A 407 -5.13 31.12 39.43
N GLU A 408 -4.69 30.55 38.30
CA GLU A 408 -5.19 30.82 36.93
C GLU A 408 -5.87 29.56 36.36
#